data_AF-A0A519ELY3-F1
#
_entry.id   AF-A0A519ELY3-F1
#
_cell.length_a   1.000
_cell.length_b   1.000
_cell.length_c   1.000
_cell.angle_alpha   90.00
_cell.angle_beta   90.00
_cell.angle_gamma   90.00
#
_symmetry.space_group_name_H-M   'P 1'
#
loop_
_entity.id
_entity.type
_entity.pdbx_description
1 polymer ?
#
loop_
_entity_poly.entity_id
_entity_poly.type
_entity_poly.pdbx_seq_one_letter_code
_entity_poly.pdbx_strand_id
1 'polypeptide(L)' 'LADRIIVLHNGTLVADGEPAEVIASPIVQEAYLGVAKEAA' A
#
# COMPACT_ATOMS: atom_id res chain seq x y z
N LEU A 1 -6.36 1.66 -15.25
CA LEU A 1 -6.30 1.79 -13.78
C LEU A 1 -6.60 0.40 -13.21
N ALA A 2 -5.95 -0.03 -12.13
CA ALA A 2 -6.28 -1.32 -11.52
C ALA A 2 -7.61 -1.22 -10.77
N ASP A 3 -8.48 -2.22 -10.87
CA ASP A 3 -9.75 -2.25 -10.15
C ASP A 3 -9.60 -2.75 -8.71
N ARG A 4 -8.47 -3.38 -8.40
CA ARG A 4 -8.17 -3.98 -7.09
C ARG A 4 -6.67 -4.04 -6.86
N ILE A 5 -6.24 -3.82 -5.62
CA ILE A 5 -4.84 -3.92 -5.20
C ILE A 5 -4.72 -4.99 -4.12
N ILE A 6 -3.68 -5.83 -4.24
CA ILE A 6 -3.29 -6.82 -3.24
C ILE A 6 -1.82 -6.59 -2.90
N VAL A 7 -1.51 -6.49 -1.61
CA VAL A 7 -0.14 -6.26 -1.09
C VAL A 7 0.29 -7.46 -0.27
N LEU A 8 1.44 -8.02 -0.65
CA LEU A 8 2.11 -9.08 0.10
C LEU A 8 3.39 -8.53 0.73
N HIS A 9 3.57 -8.74 2.03
CA HIS A 9 4.84 -8.49 2.71
C HIS A 9 5.43 -9.83 3.16
N ASN A 10 6.64 -10.16 2.68
CA ASN A 10 7.32 -11.43 2.96
C ASN A 10 6.43 -12.68 2.74
N GLY A 11 5.68 -12.67 1.63
CA GLY A 11 4.78 -13.77 1.26
C GLY A 11 3.47 -13.83 2.05
N THR A 12 3.21 -12.87 2.94
CA THR A 12 1.97 -12.79 3.73
C THR A 12 1.08 -11.66 3.21
N LEU A 13 -0.23 -11.91 3.11
CA LEU A 13 -1.21 -10.89 2.72
C LEU A 13 -1.35 -9.82 3.81
N VAL A 14 -1.13 -8.56 3.43
CA VAL A 14 -1.22 -7.41 4.36
C VAL A 14 -2.24 -6.35 3.93
N ALA A 15 -2.62 -6.28 2.66
CA ALA A 15 -3.73 -5.44 2.19
C ALA A 15 -4.40 -6.05 0.95
N ASP A 16 -5.71 -5.87 0.85
CA ASP A 16 -6.54 -6.27 -0.30
C ASP A 16 -7.77 -5.35 -0.36
N GLY A 17 -7.95 -4.61 -1.45
CA GLY A 17 -9.07 -3.69 -1.58
C GLY A 17 -9.01 -2.77 -2.79
N GLU A 18 -9.84 -1.73 -2.76
CA GLU A 18 -9.81 -0.71 -3.81
C GLU A 18 -8.51 0.08 -3.79
N PRO A 19 -8.04 0.61 -4.93
CA PRO A 19 -6.78 1.32 -5.00
C PRO A 19 -6.61 2.46 -3.98
N ALA A 20 -7.64 3.29 -3.82
CA ALA A 20 -7.58 4.43 -2.91
C ALA A 20 -7.45 3.99 -1.44
N GLU A 21 -8.16 2.94 -1.04
CA GLU A 21 -8.13 2.41 0.31
C GLU A 21 -6.77 1.77 0.64
N VAL A 22 -6.23 0.99 -0.30
CA VAL A 22 -4.95 0.30 -0.11
C VAL A 22 -3.78 1.27 -0.09
N ILE A 23 -3.80 2.34 -0.90
CA ILE A 23 -2.77 3.39 -0.89
C ILE A 23 -2.81 4.21 0.40
N ALA A 24 -3.99 4.44 0.97
CA ALA A 24 -4.17 5.13 2.24
C ALA A 24 -3.78 4.27 3.46
N SER A 25 -3.54 2.96 3.27
CA SER A 25 -3.25 2.04 4.36
C SER A 25 -1.87 2.31 5.00
N PRO A 26 -1.80 2.58 6.33
CA PRO A 26 -0.53 2.84 7.01
C PRO A 26 0.47 1.69 6.88
N ILE A 27 -0.01 0.44 6.92
CA ILE A 27 0.87 -0.74 6.80
C ILE A 27 1.49 -0.84 5.40
N VAL A 28 0.78 -0.39 4.36
CA VAL A 28 1.26 -0.37 2.98
C VAL A 28 2.28 0.75 2.78
N GLN A 29 2.01 1.92 3.39
CA GLN A 29 2.93 3.06 3.36
C GLN A 29 4.26 2.71 4.03
N GLU A 30 4.22 2.09 5.21
CA GLU A 30 5.41 1.59 5.93
C GLU A 30 6.17 0.52 5.13
N ALA A 31 5.46 -0.44 4.53
CA ALA A 31 6.09 -1.59 3.87
C ALA A 31 6.69 -1.28 2.49
N TYR A 32 6.14 -0.33 1.72
CA TYR A 32 6.49 -0.15 0.31
C TYR A 32 6.91 1.27 -0.09
N LEU A 33 6.35 2.29 0.55
CA LEU A 33 6.62 3.68 0.15
C LEU A 33 7.76 4.30 0.96
N GLY A 34 8.12 3.69 2.10
CA GLY A 34 8.78 4.43 3.17
C GLY A 34 7.87 5.58 3.62
N VAL A 35 8.24 6.31 4.69
CA VAL A 35 7.60 7.62 4.93
C VAL A 35 7.82 8.42 3.65
N ALA A 36 6.75 8.69 2.91
CA ALA A 36 6.80 9.51 1.71
C ALA A 36 7.44 10.82 2.14
N LYS A 37 8.71 11.02 1.79
CA LYS A 37 9.39 12.28 2.05
C LYS A 37 8.60 13.29 1.23
N GLU A 38 7.95 14.24 1.92
CA GLU A 38 7.20 15.31 1.27
C GLU A 38 8.03 15.86 0.11
N ALA A 39 7.40 15.92 -1.06
CA ALA A 39 8.01 16.54 -2.22
C ALA A 39 8.29 18.01 -1.86
N ALA A 40 9.57 18.36 -1.78
CA ALA A 40 10.05 19.72 -1.56
C ALA A 40 9.69 20.65 -2.73
#